data_AF-A0A958C325-F1
#
_entry.id   AF-A0A958C325-F1
#
_cell.length_a   1.000
_cell.length_b   1.000
_cell.length_c   1.000
_cell.angle_alpha   90.00
_cell.angle_beta   90.00
_cell.angle_gamma   90.00
#
_symmetry.space_group_name_H-M   'P 1'
#
loop_
_entity.id
_entity.type
_entity.pdbx_description
1 polymer ?
#
loop_
_entity_poly.entity_id
_entity_poly.type
_entity_poly.pdbx_seq_one_letter_code
_entity_poly.pdbx_strand_id
1 'polypeptide(L)'
;VIGALPFILLLDIPLIESVFETVSGFTTAGTTMLVHLDTLPRSILLWRSLTQWLGGLGILVIILLVGQSRGSQALSLLNAEGVKVNSGRLSLNFQRATVKFLQIYVVLTVVQAVITLLLGMPLFDAVNHAMTTVATGGFSPHDESLAFYANRPSQFPNHVAMEVVITVFMLAGGINFFIHYRLVRRREFRALWDGLEMRILWAVLAATTVIVALVSWRSIGGSLSDWALRSGFAIASLISTTGYEITPTGEFPRLAREIFLLLMILGGTAGSTAGGFKLIRAGMLGKLLSFEVRKLRLPPHAVHPPAIDGKAINEVAFRQAVFILLLWLGYIALGGLAISLMAPELQIADAYSIVFSAIGVYGPSFVPVPVVIALPGVAKAILIVGMLAGRLEILPLLVFFNLEAWRR
;
A
#
# COMPACT_ATOMS: atom_id res chain seq x y z
N VAL A 1 13.20 -11.51 -11.49
CA VAL A 1 13.75 -12.70 -12.18
C VAL A 1 14.71 -13.49 -11.30
N ILE A 2 15.85 -12.94 -10.85
CA ILE A 2 16.79 -13.69 -9.96
C ILE A 2 16.09 -14.20 -8.68
N GLY A 3 15.25 -13.37 -8.06
CA GLY A 3 14.50 -13.80 -6.87
C GLY A 3 13.43 -14.87 -7.09
N ALA A 4 13.16 -15.24 -8.35
CA ALA A 4 12.23 -16.32 -8.72
C ALA A 4 12.90 -17.70 -8.72
N LEU A 5 14.23 -17.75 -8.73
CA LEU A 5 14.99 -19.00 -8.76
C LEU A 5 14.64 -19.96 -7.61
N PRO A 6 14.46 -19.52 -6.35
CA PRO A 6 14.07 -20.43 -5.28
C PRO A 6 12.73 -21.12 -5.54
N PHE A 7 11.75 -20.44 -6.13
CA PHE A 7 10.44 -21.02 -6.43
C PHE A 7 10.50 -22.03 -7.57
N ILE A 8 11.28 -21.74 -8.61
CA ILE A 8 11.47 -22.65 -9.75
C ILE A 8 12.23 -23.91 -9.31
N LEU A 9 13.32 -23.74 -8.55
CA LEU A 9 14.22 -24.85 -8.21
C LEU A 9 13.69 -25.74 -7.08
N LEU A 10 12.93 -25.19 -6.13
CA LEU A 10 12.49 -25.93 -4.94
C LEU A 10 11.01 -26.37 -5.01
N LEU A 11 10.16 -25.66 -5.73
CA LEU A 11 8.72 -25.95 -5.82
C LEU A 11 8.24 -26.34 -7.22
N ASP A 12 9.14 -26.32 -8.22
CA ASP A 12 8.82 -26.65 -9.62
C ASP A 12 7.64 -25.83 -10.19
N ILE A 13 7.55 -24.56 -9.76
CA ILE A 13 6.47 -23.66 -10.18
C ILE A 13 6.80 -23.05 -11.55
N PRO A 14 5.84 -23.00 -12.48
CA PRO A 14 6.00 -22.34 -13.77
C PRO A 14 6.62 -20.94 -13.69
N LEU A 15 7.41 -20.60 -14.71
CA LEU A 15 8.20 -19.36 -14.73
C LEU A 15 7.36 -18.10 -14.47
N ILE A 16 6.17 -18.00 -15.09
CA ILE A 16 5.31 -16.82 -14.96
C ILE A 16 4.79 -16.64 -13.53
N GLU A 17 4.42 -17.73 -12.84
CA GLU A 17 3.95 -17.70 -11.46
C GLU A 17 5.09 -17.43 -10.47
N SER A 18 6.26 -18.04 -10.71
CA SER A 18 7.48 -17.76 -9.93
C SER A 18 7.91 -16.31 -10.04
N VAL A 19 7.86 -15.74 -11.25
CA VAL A 19 8.13 -14.31 -11.49
C VAL A 19 7.05 -13.45 -10.84
N PHE A 20 5.77 -13.83 -10.93
CA PHE A 20 4.68 -13.12 -10.28
C PHE A 20 4.87 -13.05 -8.76
N GLU A 21 5.10 -14.18 -8.10
CA GLU A 21 5.32 -14.25 -6.64
C GLU A 21 6.50 -13.36 -6.22
N THR A 22 7.57 -13.39 -7.00
CA THR A 22 8.76 -12.58 -6.76
C THR A 22 8.50 -11.08 -6.95
N VAL A 23 7.81 -10.71 -8.03
CA VAL A 23 7.46 -9.31 -8.30
C VAL A 23 6.56 -8.81 -7.18
N SER A 24 5.52 -9.57 -6.83
CA SER A 24 4.61 -9.26 -5.72
C SER A 24 5.36 -9.06 -4.39
N GLY A 25 6.37 -9.89 -4.13
CA GLY A 25 7.28 -9.72 -3.00
C GLY A 25 8.03 -8.38 -3.05
N PHE A 26 8.82 -8.12 -4.10
CA PHE A 26 9.63 -6.90 -4.19
C PHE A 26 8.82 -5.61 -4.34
N THR A 27 7.64 -5.68 -4.94
CA THR A 27 6.73 -4.53 -5.03
C THR A 27 5.95 -4.31 -3.75
N THR A 28 6.01 -5.25 -2.80
CA THR A 28 5.17 -5.31 -1.59
C THR A 28 3.68 -5.36 -1.93
N ALA A 29 3.31 -5.99 -3.04
CA ALA A 29 1.91 -6.12 -3.45
C ALA A 29 1.16 -7.13 -2.60
N GLY A 30 1.75 -8.27 -2.25
CA GLY A 30 1.11 -9.24 -1.36
C GLY A 30 0.16 -10.23 -2.02
N THR A 31 -0.09 -10.11 -3.33
CA THR A 31 -0.84 -11.15 -4.08
C THR A 31 0.04 -12.37 -4.27
N THR A 32 -0.45 -13.57 -3.96
CA THR A 32 0.35 -14.79 -4.05
C THR A 32 -0.14 -15.73 -5.16
N MET A 33 0.79 -16.51 -5.70
CA MET A 33 0.57 -17.62 -6.62
C MET A 33 0.77 -18.99 -5.96
N LEU A 34 0.85 -19.01 -4.62
CA LEU A 34 1.06 -20.21 -3.81
C LEU A 34 -0.20 -20.53 -3.01
N VAL A 35 -0.43 -21.82 -2.80
CA VAL A 35 -1.46 -22.37 -1.91
C VAL A 35 -0.82 -23.37 -0.95
N HIS A 36 -1.52 -23.71 0.13
CA HIS A 36 -1.02 -24.64 1.15
C HIS A 36 0.27 -24.17 1.83
N LEU A 37 0.34 -22.86 2.10
CA LEU A 37 1.52 -22.19 2.67
C LEU A 37 1.97 -22.84 3.99
N ASP A 38 1.03 -23.32 4.80
CA ASP A 38 1.30 -24.00 6.07
C ASP A 38 2.19 -25.24 5.96
N THR A 39 2.21 -25.87 4.78
CA THR A 39 3.00 -27.09 4.51
C THR A 39 4.34 -26.80 3.81
N LEU A 40 4.55 -25.56 3.37
CA LEU A 40 5.76 -25.19 2.64
C LEU A 40 7.00 -25.17 3.56
N PRO A 41 8.19 -25.42 3.01
CA PRO A 41 9.44 -25.26 3.74
C PRO A 41 9.57 -23.84 4.32
N ARG A 42 9.95 -23.76 5.60
CA ARG A 42 10.16 -22.48 6.30
C ARG A 42 11.16 -21.55 5.59
N SER A 43 12.13 -22.10 4.85
CA SER A 43 13.08 -21.32 4.05
C SER A 43 12.38 -20.52 2.95
N ILE A 44 11.33 -21.07 2.33
CA ILE A 44 10.58 -20.41 1.26
C ILE A 44 9.64 -19.35 1.85
N LEU A 45 8.96 -19.67 2.96
CA LEU A 45 8.14 -18.69 3.67
C LEU A 45 8.99 -17.48 4.12
N LEU A 46 10.18 -17.75 4.66
CA LEU A 46 11.13 -16.69 5.02
C LEU A 46 11.59 -15.88 3.81
N TRP A 47 11.88 -16.53 2.67
CA TRP A 47 12.25 -15.85 1.44
C TRP A 47 11.15 -14.89 0.96
N ARG A 48 9.89 -15.34 0.98
CA ARG A 48 8.73 -14.50 0.64
C ARG A 48 8.69 -13.24 1.51
N SER A 49 8.72 -13.40 2.83
CA SER A 49 8.71 -12.25 3.74
C SER A 49 9.93 -11.34 3.59
N LEU A 50 11.11 -11.91 3.32
CA LEU A 50 12.34 -11.15 3.08
C LEU A 50 12.26 -10.31 1.81
N THR A 51 11.67 -10.83 0.72
CA THR A 51 11.51 -10.04 -0.51
C THR A 51 10.64 -8.81 -0.30
N GLN A 52 9.58 -8.91 0.51
CA GLN A 52 8.77 -7.75 0.90
C GLN A 52 9.53 -6.77 1.78
N TRP A 53 10.27 -7.27 2.77
CA TRP A 53 11.10 -6.43 3.63
C TRP A 53 12.14 -5.64 2.82
N LEU A 54 12.81 -6.31 1.88
CA LEU A 54 13.74 -5.68 0.94
C LEU A 54 13.03 -4.70 -0.01
N GLY A 55 11.81 -5.01 -0.47
CA GLY A 55 10.99 -4.10 -1.28
C GLY A 55 10.56 -2.83 -0.53
N GLY A 56 10.24 -2.96 0.75
CA GLY A 56 9.97 -1.85 1.67
C GLY A 56 11.21 -0.97 1.91
N LEU A 57 12.36 -1.59 2.13
CA LEU A 57 13.64 -0.87 2.22
C LEU A 57 14.01 -0.19 0.89
N GLY A 58 13.76 -0.86 -0.24
CA GLY A 58 14.11 -0.39 -1.57
C GLY A 58 13.46 0.95 -1.91
N ILE A 59 12.15 1.10 -1.63
CA ILE A 59 11.46 2.38 -1.90
C ILE A 59 12.01 3.51 -1.03
N LEU A 60 12.31 3.25 0.24
CA LEU A 60 12.90 4.25 1.13
C LEU A 60 14.25 4.70 0.59
N VAL A 61 15.10 3.76 0.17
CA VAL A 61 16.41 4.06 -0.42
C VAL A 61 16.26 4.83 -1.73
N ILE A 62 15.35 4.45 -2.63
CA ILE A 62 15.12 5.13 -3.91
C ILE A 62 14.69 6.59 -3.67
N ILE A 63 13.67 6.82 -2.84
CA ILE A 63 13.19 8.16 -2.49
C ILE A 63 14.36 9.02 -1.98
N LEU A 64 15.25 8.43 -1.19
CA LEU A 64 16.40 9.13 -0.63
C LEU A 64 17.54 9.38 -1.63
N LEU A 65 17.80 8.45 -2.54
CA LEU A 65 18.83 8.58 -3.57
C LEU A 65 18.43 9.62 -4.62
N VAL A 66 17.18 9.60 -5.07
CA VAL A 66 16.64 10.62 -5.98
C VAL A 66 16.73 12.00 -5.31
N GLY A 67 16.50 12.08 -4.00
CA GLY A 67 16.58 13.34 -3.24
C GLY A 67 17.98 13.89 -3.00
N GLN A 68 19.00 13.05 -3.20
CA GLN A 68 20.40 13.48 -3.14
C GLN A 68 20.92 13.99 -4.48
N SER A 69 20.23 13.69 -5.58
CA SER A 69 20.66 14.14 -6.89
C SER A 69 20.55 15.67 -7.00
N ARG A 70 21.60 16.30 -7.53
CA ARG A 70 21.72 17.77 -7.64
C ARG A 70 20.91 18.34 -8.82
N GLY A 71 20.15 17.50 -9.53
CA GLY A 71 19.37 17.90 -10.69
C GLY A 71 17.99 18.43 -10.31
N SER A 72 17.60 19.57 -10.87
CA SER A 72 16.25 20.14 -10.72
C SER A 72 15.14 19.15 -11.11
N GLN A 73 15.44 18.22 -12.04
CA GLN A 73 14.50 17.21 -12.53
C GLN A 73 14.23 16.09 -11.52
N ALA A 74 15.24 15.57 -10.84
CA ALA A 74 15.03 14.50 -9.87
C ALA A 74 14.44 15.03 -8.54
N LEU A 75 14.76 16.27 -8.16
CA LEU A 75 14.00 17.00 -7.13
C LEU A 75 12.54 17.26 -7.55
N SER A 76 12.26 17.46 -8.85
CA SER A 76 10.89 17.58 -9.34
C SER A 76 10.11 16.26 -9.25
N LEU A 77 10.78 15.10 -9.41
CA LEU A 77 10.15 13.78 -9.22
C LEU A 77 9.74 13.55 -7.76
N LEU A 78 10.59 13.88 -6.78
CA LEU A 78 10.20 13.78 -5.36
C LEU A 78 9.13 14.77 -4.94
N ASN A 79 9.19 16.00 -5.47
CA ASN A 79 8.11 16.96 -5.25
C ASN A 79 6.81 16.49 -5.93
N ALA A 80 6.89 15.75 -7.05
CA ALA A 80 5.75 15.09 -7.68
C ALA A 80 5.22 13.91 -6.85
N GLU A 81 6.07 13.22 -6.08
CA GLU A 81 5.70 12.24 -5.05
C GLU A 81 5.12 12.89 -3.78
N GLY A 82 5.10 14.23 -3.70
CA GLY A 82 4.61 14.97 -2.54
C GLY A 82 5.61 15.09 -1.39
N VAL A 83 6.82 14.55 -1.56
CA VAL A 83 7.91 14.68 -0.60
C VAL A 83 8.54 16.07 -0.77
N LYS A 84 8.09 17.03 0.07
CA LYS A 84 8.51 18.44 0.03
C LYS A 84 10.01 18.58 0.37
N VAL A 85 10.87 18.56 -0.64
CA VAL A 85 12.32 18.76 -0.48
C VAL A 85 12.72 20.12 -1.07
N ASN A 86 13.14 21.05 -0.20
CA ASN A 86 13.66 22.35 -0.63
C ASN A 86 15.10 22.23 -1.15
N SER A 87 15.37 22.80 -2.33
CA SER A 87 16.63 22.75 -3.08
C SER A 87 17.85 23.41 -2.41
N GLY A 88 17.70 24.11 -1.28
CA GLY A 88 18.74 25.00 -0.74
C GLY A 88 19.68 24.45 0.34
N ARG A 89 19.43 23.28 0.96
CA ARG A 89 20.20 22.86 2.18
C ARG A 89 20.54 21.37 2.29
N LEU A 90 20.60 20.65 1.18
CA LEU A 90 20.70 19.20 1.20
C LEU A 90 21.91 18.69 0.43
N SER A 91 23.01 18.41 1.12
CA SER A 91 24.01 17.49 0.60
C SER A 91 24.65 16.63 1.69
N LEU A 92 24.92 17.19 2.89
CA LEU A 92 25.53 16.45 4.01
C LEU A 92 24.54 15.88 5.04
N ASN A 93 23.35 16.49 5.20
CA ASN A 93 22.34 16.03 6.16
C ASN A 93 21.49 14.85 5.65
N PHE A 94 21.50 14.58 4.35
CA PHE A 94 20.61 13.59 3.72
C PHE A 94 21.12 12.15 3.83
N GLN A 95 22.42 11.90 3.67
CA GLN A 95 23.00 10.58 3.97
C GLN A 95 22.76 10.18 5.44
N ARG A 96 22.90 11.14 6.35
CA ARG A 96 22.57 10.94 7.78
C ARG A 96 21.07 10.73 8.02
N ALA A 97 20.19 11.24 7.16
CA ALA A 97 18.76 10.98 7.23
C ALA A 97 18.41 9.57 6.71
N THR A 98 19.09 9.10 5.66
CA THR A 98 18.94 7.75 5.11
C THR A 98 19.21 6.67 6.14
N VAL A 99 20.38 6.74 6.81
CA VAL A 99 20.73 5.79 7.86
C VAL A 99 19.68 5.78 8.97
N LYS A 100 19.11 6.95 9.30
CA LYS A 100 18.09 7.06 10.35
C LYS A 100 16.75 6.48 9.94
N PHE A 101 16.33 6.62 8.68
CA PHE A 101 15.09 5.99 8.21
C PHE A 101 15.23 4.46 8.20
N LEU A 102 16.38 3.96 7.76
CA LEU A 102 16.71 2.53 7.84
C LEU A 102 16.71 2.03 9.29
N GLN A 103 17.29 2.79 10.22
CA GLN A 103 17.25 2.47 11.64
C GLN A 103 15.81 2.43 12.19
N ILE A 104 14.97 3.43 11.86
CA ILE A 104 13.57 3.45 12.26
C ILE A 104 12.84 2.23 11.71
N TYR A 105 13.04 1.90 10.43
CA TYR A 105 12.42 0.75 9.79
C TYR A 105 12.79 -0.56 10.50
N VAL A 106 14.08 -0.81 10.74
CA VAL A 106 14.56 -2.00 11.46
C VAL A 106 14.03 -2.03 12.89
N VAL A 107 14.03 -0.90 13.60
CA VAL A 107 13.52 -0.82 14.97
C VAL A 107 12.03 -1.13 15.03
N LEU A 108 11.22 -0.58 14.10
CA LEU A 108 9.80 -0.88 14.02
C LEU A 108 9.57 -2.38 13.78
N THR A 109 10.33 -3.00 12.87
CA THR A 109 10.25 -4.45 12.61
C THR A 109 10.58 -5.26 13.87
N VAL A 110 11.70 -4.97 14.55
CA VAL A 110 12.11 -5.71 15.75
C VAL A 110 11.11 -5.53 16.89
N VAL A 111 10.64 -4.30 17.13
CA VAL A 111 9.68 -4.00 18.20
C VAL A 111 8.36 -4.72 17.93
N GLN A 112 7.85 -4.71 16.70
CA GLN A 112 6.64 -5.45 16.37
C GLN A 112 6.82 -6.95 16.63
N ALA A 113 7.91 -7.55 16.14
CA ALA A 113 8.18 -8.98 16.32
C ALA A 113 8.24 -9.38 17.80
N VAL A 114 8.86 -8.55 18.65
CA VAL A 114 8.93 -8.80 20.09
C VAL A 114 7.55 -8.70 20.73
N ILE A 115 6.75 -7.69 20.40
CA ILE A 115 5.41 -7.52 20.97
C ILE A 115 4.50 -8.69 20.58
N THR A 116 4.46 -9.08 19.30
CA THR A 116 3.60 -10.19 18.85
C THR A 116 4.06 -11.53 19.40
N LEU A 117 5.38 -11.74 19.56
CA LEU A 117 5.93 -12.90 20.26
C LEU A 117 5.45 -12.98 21.71
N LEU A 118 5.49 -11.87 22.45
CA LEU A 118 5.01 -11.81 23.83
C LEU A 118 3.50 -12.04 23.96
N LEU A 119 2.73 -11.74 22.92
CA LEU A 119 1.29 -12.01 22.87
C LEU A 119 0.98 -13.49 22.58
N GLY A 120 1.96 -14.29 22.17
CA GLY A 120 1.84 -15.74 21.96
C GLY A 120 1.99 -16.21 20.50
N MET A 121 2.35 -15.32 19.57
CA MET A 121 2.64 -15.72 18.19
C MET A 121 3.97 -16.50 18.14
N PRO A 122 4.08 -17.62 17.40
CA PRO A 122 5.35 -18.33 17.27
C PRO A 122 6.47 -17.44 16.72
N LEU A 123 7.71 -17.64 17.19
CA LEU A 123 8.85 -16.80 16.81
C LEU A 123 9.02 -16.64 15.28
N PHE A 124 8.86 -17.74 14.55
CA PHE A 124 8.97 -17.72 13.09
C PHE A 124 7.91 -16.81 12.47
N ASP A 125 6.66 -16.94 12.90
CA ASP A 125 5.55 -16.16 12.34
C ASP A 125 5.63 -14.70 12.77
N ALA A 126 6.04 -14.44 14.02
CA ALA A 126 6.24 -13.09 14.55
C ALA A 126 7.27 -12.29 13.74
N VAL A 127 8.39 -12.92 13.38
CA VAL A 127 9.43 -12.28 12.54
C VAL A 127 8.92 -12.06 11.12
N ASN A 128 8.27 -13.06 10.51
CA ASN A 128 7.74 -12.95 9.15
C ASN A 128 6.66 -11.88 9.03
N HIS A 129 5.68 -11.87 9.94
CA HIS A 129 4.64 -10.84 10.00
C HIS A 129 5.23 -9.46 10.25
N ALA A 130 6.21 -9.32 11.15
CA ALA A 130 6.83 -8.01 11.38
C ALA A 130 7.56 -7.47 10.15
N MET A 131 8.24 -8.35 9.40
CA MET A 131 8.88 -7.98 8.13
C MET A 131 7.87 -7.49 7.10
N THR A 132 6.74 -8.18 6.95
CA THR A 132 5.74 -7.90 5.91
C THR A 132 4.76 -6.79 6.31
N THR A 133 4.54 -6.57 7.61
CA THR A 133 3.71 -5.46 8.15
C THR A 133 4.40 -4.11 7.96
N VAL A 134 5.65 -3.97 8.40
CA VAL A 134 6.36 -2.68 8.32
C VAL A 134 6.72 -2.34 6.88
N ALA A 135 6.89 -3.35 6.02
CA ALA A 135 7.02 -3.17 4.58
C ALA A 135 5.72 -2.81 3.87
N THR A 136 4.57 -2.85 4.57
CA THR A 136 3.21 -2.72 4.00
C THR A 136 3.02 -3.62 2.78
N GLY A 137 3.22 -4.93 2.97
CA GLY A 137 3.08 -5.90 1.87
C GLY A 137 2.27 -7.16 2.17
N GLY A 138 2.03 -7.52 3.43
CA GLY A 138 0.95 -8.47 3.76
C GLY A 138 1.18 -9.95 3.46
N PHE A 139 2.38 -10.38 3.03
CA PHE A 139 2.64 -11.82 2.96
C PHE A 139 2.55 -12.46 4.36
N SER A 140 1.87 -13.59 4.41
CA SER A 140 1.68 -14.40 5.60
C SER A 140 2.35 -15.77 5.43
N PRO A 141 2.87 -16.37 6.53
CA PRO A 141 3.24 -17.78 6.57
C PRO A 141 2.05 -18.74 6.38
N HIS A 142 0.82 -18.27 6.62
CA HIS A 142 -0.41 -19.07 6.60
C HIS A 142 -1.33 -18.64 5.44
N ASP A 143 -2.06 -19.59 4.86
CA ASP A 143 -3.06 -19.32 3.80
C ASP A 143 -4.17 -18.37 4.29
N GLU A 144 -4.59 -18.54 5.54
CA GLU A 144 -5.64 -17.74 6.19
C GLU A 144 -5.14 -16.34 6.64
N SER A 145 -3.93 -15.92 6.28
CA SER A 145 -3.37 -14.65 6.74
C SER A 145 -3.39 -14.56 8.28
N LEU A 146 -3.96 -13.51 8.87
CA LEU A 146 -4.13 -13.35 10.31
C LEU A 146 -5.42 -13.98 10.84
N ALA A 147 -6.35 -14.35 9.95
CA ALA A 147 -7.51 -15.15 10.32
C ALA A 147 -7.09 -16.48 10.96
N PHE A 148 -5.90 -17.00 10.63
CA PHE A 148 -5.33 -18.19 11.27
C PHE A 148 -5.36 -18.12 12.81
N TYR A 149 -5.00 -16.96 13.38
CA TYR A 149 -4.95 -16.73 14.82
C TYR A 149 -6.36 -16.46 15.39
N ALA A 150 -7.16 -15.65 14.68
CA ALA A 150 -8.52 -15.31 15.09
C ALA A 150 -9.44 -16.55 15.13
N ASN A 151 -9.26 -17.49 14.21
CA ASN A 151 -10.03 -18.73 14.12
C ASN A 151 -9.61 -19.78 15.17
N ARG A 152 -8.50 -19.56 15.89
CA ARG A 152 -7.95 -20.49 16.89
C ARG A 152 -7.85 -19.84 18.28
N PRO A 153 -8.95 -19.29 18.83
CA PRO A 153 -8.91 -18.51 20.08
C PRO A 153 -8.49 -19.35 21.30
N SER A 154 -8.69 -20.67 21.27
CA SER A 154 -8.24 -21.57 22.33
C SER A 154 -6.72 -21.72 22.41
N GLN A 155 -6.03 -21.61 21.27
CA GLN A 155 -4.57 -21.66 21.19
C GLN A 155 -3.96 -20.26 21.32
N PHE A 156 -4.66 -19.24 20.81
CA PHE A 156 -4.23 -17.84 20.82
C PHE A 156 -5.27 -16.95 21.52
N PRO A 157 -5.31 -16.96 22.87
CA PRO A 157 -6.29 -16.18 23.63
C PRO A 157 -6.12 -14.67 23.42
N ASN A 158 -4.91 -14.21 23.10
CA ASN A 158 -4.59 -12.80 22.87
C ASN A 158 -4.69 -12.35 21.40
N HIS A 159 -5.36 -13.11 20.52
CA HIS A 159 -5.44 -12.80 19.08
C HIS A 159 -5.93 -11.36 18.81
N VAL A 160 -6.95 -10.88 19.53
CA VAL A 160 -7.45 -9.50 19.38
C VAL A 160 -6.35 -8.47 19.67
N ALA A 161 -5.51 -8.70 20.67
CA ALA A 161 -4.38 -7.82 20.96
C ALA A 161 -3.33 -7.86 19.85
N MET A 162 -3.09 -9.03 19.23
CA MET A 162 -2.20 -9.17 18.08
C MET A 162 -2.73 -8.36 16.88
N GLU A 163 -4.03 -8.46 16.59
CA GLU A 163 -4.68 -7.71 15.51
C GLU A 163 -4.54 -6.20 15.68
N VAL A 164 -4.75 -5.71 16.90
CA VAL A 164 -4.61 -4.27 17.22
C VAL A 164 -3.15 -3.83 17.07
N VAL A 165 -2.21 -4.61 17.59
CA VAL A 165 -0.77 -4.31 17.45
C VAL A 165 -0.40 -4.25 15.96
N ILE A 166 -0.76 -5.28 15.18
CA ILE A 166 -0.47 -5.31 13.74
C ILE A 166 -1.12 -4.12 13.04
N THR A 167 -2.37 -3.77 13.38
CA THR A 167 -3.05 -2.58 12.84
C THR A 167 -2.27 -1.29 13.09
N VAL A 168 -1.75 -1.09 14.30
CA VAL A 168 -0.93 0.09 14.63
C VAL A 168 0.35 0.12 13.80
N PHE A 169 1.03 -1.03 13.63
CA PHE A 169 2.26 -1.11 12.84
C PHE A 169 2.01 -1.00 11.32
N MET A 170 0.87 -1.47 10.81
CA MET A 170 0.42 -1.23 9.44
C MET A 170 0.28 0.27 9.17
N LEU A 171 -0.42 0.99 10.07
CA LEU A 171 -0.54 2.44 9.97
C LEU A 171 0.81 3.14 10.12
N ALA A 172 1.69 2.66 11.00
CA ALA A 172 3.04 3.20 11.11
C ALA A 172 3.83 3.04 9.79
N GLY A 173 3.79 1.88 9.14
CA GLY A 173 4.40 1.69 7.81
C GLY A 173 3.80 2.60 6.73
N GLY A 174 2.49 2.82 6.77
CA GLY A 174 1.76 3.71 5.86
C GLY A 174 1.90 5.22 6.13
N ILE A 175 2.51 5.60 7.25
CA ILE A 175 2.81 6.99 7.60
C ILE A 175 4.24 7.36 7.18
N ASN A 176 4.42 8.60 6.74
CA ASN A 176 5.71 9.11 6.26
C ASN A 176 6.83 8.94 7.31
N PHE A 177 7.97 8.36 6.90
CA PHE A 177 9.12 8.12 7.78
C PHE A 177 9.77 9.41 8.32
N PHE A 178 9.57 10.55 7.66
CA PHE A 178 9.97 11.85 8.20
C PHE A 178 9.15 12.23 9.45
N ILE A 179 7.88 11.83 9.53
CA ILE A 179 7.05 12.05 10.72
C ILE A 179 7.56 11.19 11.88
N HIS A 180 7.90 9.93 11.63
CA HIS A 180 8.53 9.05 12.61
C HIS A 180 9.84 9.64 13.15
N TYR A 181 10.67 10.21 12.27
CA TYR A 181 11.89 10.87 12.69
C TYR A 181 11.63 12.09 13.60
N ARG A 182 10.62 12.92 13.28
CA ARG A 182 10.21 14.04 14.14
C ARG A 182 9.69 13.56 15.49
N LEU A 183 8.90 12.49 15.50
CA LEU A 183 8.35 11.91 16.71
C LEU A 183 9.45 11.40 17.65
N VAL A 184 10.34 10.55 17.14
CA VAL A 184 11.39 9.90 17.96
C VAL A 184 12.46 10.89 18.38
N ARG A 185 12.94 11.75 17.47
CA ARG A 185 14.11 12.60 17.75
C ARG A 185 13.75 13.98 18.30
N ARG A 186 12.63 14.55 17.88
CA ARG A 186 12.21 15.90 18.29
C ARG A 186 11.09 15.89 19.32
N ARG A 187 10.49 14.72 19.62
CA ARG A 187 9.35 14.56 20.54
C ARG A 187 8.15 15.43 20.16
N GLU A 188 8.00 15.69 18.86
CA GLU A 188 6.92 16.52 18.30
C GLU A 188 5.66 15.66 18.04
N PHE A 189 4.92 15.28 19.09
CA PHE A 189 3.71 14.45 18.95
C PHE A 189 2.61 15.10 18.10
N ARG A 190 2.57 16.43 18.05
CA ARG A 190 1.63 17.19 17.21
C ARG A 190 1.79 16.88 15.72
N ALA A 191 2.98 16.42 15.29
CA ALA A 191 3.27 16.04 13.92
C ALA A 191 2.35 14.93 13.35
N LEU A 192 1.69 14.14 14.21
CA LEU A 192 0.74 13.11 13.81
C LEU A 192 -0.65 13.66 13.42
N TRP A 193 -0.95 14.89 13.82
CA TRP A 193 -2.24 15.56 13.61
C TRP A 193 -2.12 16.82 12.73
N ASP A 194 -0.87 17.27 12.54
CA ASP A 194 -0.55 18.45 11.73
C ASP A 194 -0.31 18.07 10.27
N GLY A 195 -0.92 18.87 9.39
CA GLY A 195 -0.82 18.72 7.93
C GLY A 195 -2.07 18.11 7.31
N LEU A 196 -2.38 18.55 6.09
CA LEU A 196 -3.53 18.08 5.33
C LEU A 196 -3.57 16.55 5.20
N GLU A 197 -2.43 15.93 4.91
CA GLU A 197 -2.33 14.51 4.61
C GLU A 197 -2.69 13.62 5.80
N MET A 198 -2.17 13.92 7.00
CA MET A 198 -2.52 13.18 8.23
C MET A 198 -3.99 13.37 8.60
N ARG A 199 -4.53 14.58 8.42
CA ARG A 199 -5.95 14.85 8.67
C ARG A 199 -6.86 14.06 7.74
N ILE A 200 -6.51 13.97 6.46
CA ILE A 200 -7.25 13.15 5.50
C ILE A 200 -7.14 11.67 5.87
N LEU A 201 -5.93 11.17 6.20
CA LEU A 201 -5.72 9.78 6.61
C LEU A 201 -6.66 9.40 7.76
N TRP A 202 -6.64 10.15 8.86
CA TRP A 202 -7.47 9.86 10.03
C TRP A 202 -8.96 10.05 9.76
N ALA A 203 -9.34 11.06 8.98
CA ALA A 203 -10.75 11.29 8.61
C ALA A 203 -11.30 10.15 7.74
N VAL A 204 -10.56 9.71 6.73
CA VAL A 204 -10.94 8.58 5.87
C VAL A 204 -11.00 7.29 6.68
N LEU A 205 -9.99 7.00 7.49
CA LEU A 205 -9.94 5.83 8.36
C LEU A 205 -11.17 5.78 9.28
N ALA A 206 -11.45 6.85 10.02
CA ALA A 206 -12.57 6.90 10.96
C ALA A 206 -13.92 6.82 10.25
N ALA A 207 -14.14 7.61 9.18
CA ALA A 207 -15.41 7.65 8.48
C ALA A 207 -15.76 6.31 7.83
N THR A 208 -14.80 5.71 7.12
CA THR A 208 -15.03 4.43 6.43
C THR A 208 -15.14 3.26 7.40
N THR A 209 -14.39 3.26 8.51
CA THR A 209 -14.55 2.26 9.58
C THR A 209 -15.96 2.29 10.16
N VAL A 210 -16.50 3.47 10.48
CA VAL A 210 -17.86 3.61 11.01
C VAL A 210 -18.90 3.14 10.00
N ILE A 211 -18.78 3.55 8.73
CA ILE A 211 -19.73 3.16 7.68
C ILE A 211 -19.70 1.64 7.47
N VAL A 212 -18.52 1.05 7.29
CA VAL A 212 -18.37 -0.39 7.03
C VAL A 212 -18.80 -1.22 8.23
N ALA A 213 -18.52 -0.78 9.46
CA ALA A 213 -18.97 -1.47 10.66
C ALA A 213 -20.51 -1.46 10.79
N LEU A 214 -21.16 -0.32 10.54
CA LEU A 214 -22.61 -0.20 10.59
C LEU A 214 -23.31 -1.02 9.51
N VAL A 215 -22.76 -1.01 8.29
CA VAL A 215 -23.29 -1.79 7.17
C VAL A 215 -23.13 -3.29 7.43
N SER A 216 -21.96 -3.73 7.88
CA SER A 216 -21.69 -5.14 8.18
C SER A 216 -22.54 -5.65 9.34
N TRP A 217 -22.68 -4.84 10.40
CA TRP A 217 -23.59 -5.16 11.51
C TRP A 217 -25.05 -5.31 11.05
N ARG A 218 -25.54 -4.43 10.17
CA ARG A 218 -26.93 -4.51 9.67
C ARG A 218 -27.16 -5.64 8.68
N SER A 219 -26.19 -5.95 7.84
CA SER A 219 -26.35 -6.94 6.77
C SER A 219 -26.06 -8.38 7.21
N ILE A 220 -25.09 -8.57 8.11
CA ILE A 220 -24.62 -9.92 8.52
C ILE A 220 -25.09 -10.25 9.95
N GLY A 221 -25.31 -9.24 10.80
CA GLY A 221 -25.67 -9.43 12.21
C GLY A 221 -24.44 -9.52 13.12
N GLY A 222 -24.62 -9.98 14.36
CA GLY A 222 -23.54 -10.09 15.36
C GLY A 222 -23.34 -8.82 16.20
N SER A 223 -22.19 -8.74 16.87
CA SER A 223 -21.86 -7.62 17.77
C SER A 223 -21.29 -6.43 17.00
N LEU A 224 -21.83 -5.23 17.23
CA LEU A 224 -21.31 -4.00 16.63
C LEU A 224 -19.85 -3.73 17.02
N SER A 225 -19.45 -4.11 18.24
CA SER A 225 -18.07 -3.95 18.71
C SER A 225 -17.07 -4.82 17.94
N ASP A 226 -17.46 -6.05 17.59
CA ASP A 226 -16.63 -6.96 16.78
C ASP A 226 -16.50 -6.41 15.34
N TRP A 227 -17.61 -5.98 14.73
CA TRP A 227 -17.57 -5.34 13.43
C TRP A 227 -16.76 -4.04 13.41
N ALA A 228 -16.75 -3.26 14.49
CA ALA A 228 -15.91 -2.07 14.59
C ALA A 228 -14.42 -2.43 14.54
N LEU A 229 -14.00 -3.49 15.23
CA LEU A 229 -12.62 -3.98 15.22
C LEU A 229 -12.24 -4.55 13.85
N ARG A 230 -13.05 -5.45 13.29
CA ARG A 230 -12.80 -6.08 11.98
C ARG A 230 -12.78 -5.06 10.84
N SER A 231 -13.72 -4.10 10.87
CA SER A 231 -13.76 -3.03 9.86
C SER A 231 -12.57 -2.10 10.04
N GLY A 232 -12.21 -1.74 11.28
CA GLY A 232 -11.02 -0.92 11.54
C GLY A 232 -9.74 -1.58 11.02
N PHE A 233 -9.59 -2.88 11.23
CA PHE A 233 -8.49 -3.68 10.70
C PHE A 233 -8.48 -3.68 9.17
N ALA A 234 -9.60 -4.00 8.52
CA ALA A 234 -9.70 -4.07 7.06
C ALA A 234 -9.40 -2.71 6.40
N ILE A 235 -9.95 -1.62 6.93
CA ILE A 235 -9.70 -0.27 6.42
C ILE A 235 -8.24 0.15 6.64
N ALA A 236 -7.66 -0.17 7.80
CA ALA A 236 -6.24 0.11 8.05
C ALA A 236 -5.33 -0.68 7.11
N SER A 237 -5.65 -1.95 6.84
CA SER A 237 -4.95 -2.81 5.87
C SER A 237 -5.03 -2.21 4.46
N LEU A 238 -6.21 -1.74 4.04
CA LEU A 238 -6.44 -1.10 2.74
C LEU A 238 -5.65 0.20 2.57
N ILE A 239 -5.79 1.14 3.51
CA ILE A 239 -5.19 2.47 3.38
C ILE A 239 -3.66 2.45 3.55
N SER A 240 -3.14 1.50 4.33
CA SER A 240 -1.70 1.25 4.43
C SER A 240 -1.16 0.43 3.26
N THR A 241 -2.04 -0.07 2.39
CA THR A 241 -1.74 -1.04 1.32
C THR A 241 -1.03 -2.30 1.82
N THR A 242 -1.31 -2.72 3.06
CA THR A 242 -0.64 -3.90 3.63
C THR A 242 -1.23 -5.19 3.09
N GLY A 243 -2.55 -5.33 3.02
CA GLY A 243 -3.16 -6.52 2.41
C GLY A 243 -3.34 -7.73 3.32
N TYR A 244 -3.27 -7.57 4.64
CA TYR A 244 -3.73 -8.66 5.51
C TYR A 244 -5.24 -8.74 5.55
N GLU A 245 -5.74 -9.97 5.61
CA GLU A 245 -7.15 -10.29 5.84
C GLU A 245 -7.33 -11.03 7.16
N ILE A 246 -8.44 -10.74 7.84
CA ILE A 246 -9.00 -11.51 8.96
C ILE A 246 -10.37 -12.03 8.52
N THR A 247 -11.21 -11.13 8.02
CA THR A 247 -12.37 -11.48 7.21
C THR A 247 -11.99 -11.25 5.75
N PRO A 248 -12.18 -12.25 4.87
CA PRO A 248 -11.92 -12.08 3.44
C PRO A 248 -12.70 -10.89 2.87
N THR A 249 -12.03 -10.06 2.06
CA THR A 249 -12.61 -8.84 1.49
C THR A 249 -13.85 -9.13 0.62
N GLY A 250 -13.92 -10.31 0.01
CA GLY A 250 -15.07 -10.79 -0.76
C GLY A 250 -16.34 -11.04 0.07
N GLU A 251 -16.20 -11.32 1.37
CA GLU A 251 -17.33 -11.64 2.27
C GLU A 251 -18.03 -10.41 2.84
N PHE A 252 -17.44 -9.22 2.66
CA PHE A 252 -18.07 -7.98 3.12
C PHE A 252 -19.32 -7.64 2.30
N PRO A 253 -20.31 -6.94 2.90
CA PRO A 253 -21.49 -6.50 2.18
C PRO A 253 -21.14 -5.63 0.98
N ARG A 254 -22.03 -5.58 -0.02
CA ARG A 254 -21.79 -4.89 -1.30
C ARG A 254 -21.27 -3.44 -1.13
N LEU A 255 -21.92 -2.64 -0.29
CA LEU A 255 -21.51 -1.25 -0.06
C LEU A 255 -20.10 -1.15 0.54
N ALA A 256 -19.72 -2.09 1.40
CA ALA A 256 -18.36 -2.14 1.95
C ALA A 256 -17.33 -2.51 0.88
N ARG A 257 -17.64 -3.47 0.00
CA ARG A 257 -16.78 -3.80 -1.15
C ARG A 257 -16.61 -2.62 -2.12
N GLU A 258 -17.67 -1.86 -2.39
CA GLU A 258 -17.58 -0.65 -3.21
C GLU A 258 -16.67 0.42 -2.56
N ILE A 259 -16.73 0.59 -1.24
CA ILE A 259 -15.81 1.45 -0.48
C ILE A 259 -14.37 0.92 -0.57
N PHE A 260 -14.17 -0.40 -0.48
CA PHE A 260 -12.85 -1.01 -0.57
C PHE A 260 -12.18 -0.73 -1.92
N LEU A 261 -12.91 -0.80 -3.05
CA LEU A 261 -12.34 -0.44 -4.36
C LEU A 261 -11.84 1.01 -4.41
N LEU A 262 -12.57 1.94 -3.79
CA LEU A 262 -12.13 3.34 -3.68
C LEU A 262 -10.88 3.46 -2.81
N LEU A 263 -10.81 2.71 -1.71
CA LEU A 263 -9.65 2.70 -0.83
C LEU A 263 -8.45 2.00 -1.46
N MET A 264 -8.63 0.99 -2.31
CA MET A 264 -7.53 0.36 -3.06
C MET A 264 -6.84 1.34 -4.02
N ILE A 265 -7.54 2.38 -4.49
CA ILE A 265 -6.90 3.49 -5.22
C ILE A 265 -6.10 4.35 -4.25
N LEU A 266 -6.67 4.69 -3.09
CA LEU A 266 -6.06 5.57 -2.11
C LEU A 266 -4.93 4.87 -1.35
N GLY A 267 -3.70 5.26 -1.63
CA GLY A 267 -2.53 4.73 -0.92
C GLY A 267 -2.27 5.37 0.42
N GLY A 268 -1.13 5.01 1.02
CA GLY A 268 -0.62 5.68 2.22
C GLY A 268 -0.11 7.09 1.95
N THR A 269 0.54 7.65 2.95
CA THR A 269 1.11 9.00 2.88
C THR A 269 2.37 9.06 2.00
N ALA A 270 2.71 10.22 1.45
CA ALA A 270 3.94 10.43 0.70
C ALA A 270 5.18 10.18 1.55
N GLY A 271 6.14 9.38 1.06
CA GLY A 271 7.33 8.99 1.84
C GLY A 271 7.10 7.91 2.89
N SER A 272 6.01 7.14 2.76
CA SER A 272 5.76 5.88 3.47
C SER A 272 6.22 4.68 2.64
N THR A 273 6.13 3.47 3.20
CA THR A 273 6.36 2.23 2.43
C THR A 273 5.14 1.78 1.65
N ALA A 274 3.98 2.41 1.84
CA ALA A 274 2.74 2.04 1.15
C ALA A 274 2.84 2.31 -0.36
N GLY A 275 2.01 1.64 -1.15
CA GLY A 275 1.80 1.88 -2.58
C GLY A 275 0.72 2.94 -2.82
N GLY A 276 -0.01 2.78 -3.94
CA GLY A 276 -1.26 3.49 -4.21
C GLY A 276 -1.14 4.92 -4.73
N PHE A 277 -2.30 5.49 -5.11
CA PHE A 277 -2.42 6.91 -5.38
C PHE A 277 -2.37 7.69 -4.06
N LYS A 278 -1.24 8.34 -3.81
CA LYS A 278 -0.92 8.98 -2.53
C LYS A 278 -2.00 9.96 -2.04
N LEU A 279 -2.26 9.95 -0.73
CA LEU A 279 -3.26 10.81 -0.09
C LEU A 279 -3.03 12.30 -0.33
N ILE A 280 -1.78 12.76 -0.39
CA ILE A 280 -1.48 14.15 -0.70
C ILE A 280 -2.01 14.57 -2.09
N ARG A 281 -1.97 13.67 -3.08
CA ARG A 281 -2.49 13.95 -4.43
C ARG A 281 -4.01 13.98 -4.42
N ALA A 282 -4.66 13.03 -3.77
CA ALA A 282 -6.11 13.03 -3.59
C ALA A 282 -6.59 14.31 -2.88
N GLY A 283 -5.91 14.72 -1.80
CA GLY A 283 -6.19 15.96 -1.08
C GLY A 283 -5.97 17.22 -1.91
N MET A 284 -4.95 17.23 -2.77
CA MET A 284 -4.65 18.33 -3.69
C MET A 284 -5.73 18.49 -4.76
N LEU A 285 -6.16 17.39 -5.37
CA LEU A 285 -7.27 17.37 -6.33
C LEU A 285 -8.59 17.80 -5.68
N GLY A 286 -8.90 17.29 -4.48
CA GLY A 286 -10.11 17.65 -3.74
C GLY A 286 -10.15 19.14 -3.36
N LYS A 287 -9.01 19.71 -2.94
CA LYS A 287 -8.91 21.16 -2.68
C LYS A 287 -9.11 21.98 -3.93
N LEU A 288 -8.57 21.55 -5.08
CA LEU A 288 -8.82 22.27 -6.32
C LEU A 288 -10.29 22.20 -6.71
N LEU A 289 -10.93 21.03 -6.63
CA LEU A 289 -12.36 20.91 -6.94
C LEU A 289 -13.18 21.87 -6.08
N SER A 290 -12.88 21.92 -4.78
CA SER A 290 -13.52 22.87 -3.86
C SER A 290 -13.25 24.34 -4.24
N PHE A 291 -12.06 24.63 -4.77
CA PHE A 291 -11.67 25.95 -5.21
C PHE A 291 -12.39 26.36 -6.49
N GLU A 292 -12.43 25.51 -7.52
CA GLU A 292 -13.14 25.79 -8.78
C GLU A 292 -14.64 25.98 -8.54
N VAL A 293 -15.25 25.15 -7.68
CA VAL A 293 -16.66 25.33 -7.29
C VAL A 293 -16.88 26.65 -6.54
N ARG A 294 -15.93 27.07 -5.69
CA ARG A 294 -15.99 28.37 -5.01
C ARG A 294 -15.79 29.53 -5.99
N LYS A 295 -14.91 29.37 -6.98
CA LYS A 295 -14.64 30.37 -8.01
C LYS A 295 -15.88 30.72 -8.83
N LEU A 296 -16.77 29.76 -9.07
CA LEU A 296 -18.07 30.00 -9.69
C LEU A 296 -18.95 31.00 -8.92
N ARG A 297 -18.70 31.20 -7.62
CA ARG A 297 -19.42 32.16 -6.76
C ARG A 297 -18.65 33.46 -6.52
N LEU A 298 -17.39 33.53 -6.96
CA LEU A 298 -16.52 34.67 -6.71
C LEU A 298 -16.50 35.62 -7.93
N PRO A 299 -16.26 36.93 -7.73
CA PRO A 299 -16.10 37.86 -8.83
C PRO A 299 -14.95 37.44 -9.77
N PRO A 300 -14.99 37.78 -11.07
CA PRO A 300 -13.97 37.41 -12.07
C PRO A 300 -12.52 37.80 -11.71
N HIS A 301 -12.36 38.76 -10.81
CA HIS A 301 -11.06 39.31 -10.38
C HIS A 301 -10.54 38.74 -9.05
N ALA A 302 -11.22 37.75 -8.46
CA ALA A 302 -10.77 37.13 -7.21
C ALA A 302 -9.56 36.20 -7.45
N VAL A 303 -8.37 36.65 -7.06
CA VAL A 303 -7.12 35.88 -7.15
C VAL A 303 -6.81 35.23 -5.79
N HIS A 304 -7.42 34.08 -5.52
CA HIS A 304 -7.07 33.24 -4.37
C HIS A 304 -6.44 31.93 -4.84
N PRO A 305 -5.12 31.85 -5.04
CA PRO A 305 -4.50 30.59 -5.47
C PRO A 305 -4.79 29.49 -4.43
N PRO A 306 -5.21 28.28 -4.84
CA PRO A 306 -5.52 27.21 -3.91
C PRO A 306 -4.25 26.84 -3.13
N ALA A 307 -4.38 26.67 -1.81
CA ALA A 307 -3.24 26.48 -0.92
C ALA A 307 -3.33 25.19 -0.07
N ILE A 308 -2.19 24.52 0.09
CA ILE A 308 -1.99 23.37 0.99
C ILE A 308 -1.06 23.81 2.11
N ASP A 309 -1.52 23.69 3.36
CA ASP A 309 -0.78 24.07 4.56
C ASP A 309 -0.15 25.48 4.46
N GLY A 310 -0.94 26.45 3.97
CA GLY A 310 -0.51 27.85 3.84
C GLY A 310 0.38 28.17 2.63
N LYS A 311 0.67 27.18 1.76
CA LYS A 311 1.46 27.39 0.53
C LYS A 311 0.61 27.20 -0.72
N ALA A 312 0.75 28.08 -1.70
CA ALA A 312 0.10 27.94 -3.00
C ALA A 312 0.48 26.59 -3.66
N ILE A 313 -0.49 25.95 -4.29
CA ILE A 313 -0.28 24.72 -5.05
C ILE A 313 0.50 25.05 -6.32
N ASN A 314 1.54 24.27 -6.61
CA ASN A 314 2.28 24.38 -7.86
C ASN A 314 1.47 23.76 -9.00
N GLU A 315 1.18 24.53 -10.05
CA GLU A 315 0.43 24.07 -11.24
C GLU A 315 1.04 22.84 -11.91
N VAL A 316 2.38 22.72 -11.90
CA VAL A 316 3.08 21.56 -12.47
C VAL A 316 2.76 20.30 -11.67
N ALA A 317 2.84 20.38 -10.33
CA ALA A 317 2.53 19.27 -9.44
C ALA A 317 1.05 18.85 -9.57
N PHE A 318 0.15 19.82 -9.75
CA PHE A 318 -1.25 19.56 -10.01
C PHE A 318 -1.47 18.81 -11.34
N ARG A 319 -0.91 19.33 -12.45
CA ARG A 319 -1.03 18.68 -13.77
C ARG A 319 -0.49 17.24 -13.74
N GLN A 320 0.61 17.01 -13.03
CA GLN A 320 1.16 15.68 -12.82
C GLN A 320 0.19 14.79 -12.03
N ALA A 321 -0.40 15.28 -10.94
CA ALA A 321 -1.37 14.50 -10.16
C ALA A 321 -2.59 14.09 -10.99
N VAL A 322 -3.13 14.98 -11.84
CA VAL A 322 -4.23 14.65 -12.77
C VAL A 322 -3.80 13.60 -13.79
N PHE A 323 -2.62 13.79 -14.41
CA PHE A 323 -2.13 12.85 -15.41
C PHE A 323 -1.90 11.45 -14.83
N ILE A 324 -1.34 11.34 -13.62
CA ILE A 324 -1.17 10.06 -12.91
C ILE A 324 -2.54 9.43 -12.62
N LEU A 325 -3.52 10.22 -12.16
CA LEU A 325 -4.86 9.71 -11.91
C LEU A 325 -5.51 9.15 -13.20
N LEU A 326 -5.37 9.85 -14.33
CA LEU A 326 -5.90 9.38 -15.62
C LEU A 326 -5.23 8.08 -16.07
N LEU A 327 -3.91 7.95 -15.86
CA LEU A 327 -3.19 6.71 -16.17
C LEU A 327 -3.64 5.55 -15.26
N TRP A 328 -3.86 5.81 -13.98
CA TRP A 328 -4.42 4.83 -13.04
C TRP A 328 -5.80 4.35 -13.50
N LEU A 329 -6.72 5.28 -13.77
CA LEU A 329 -8.07 4.96 -14.21
C LEU A 329 -8.07 4.24 -15.56
N GLY A 330 -7.22 4.67 -16.50
CA GLY A 330 -7.06 4.01 -17.79
C GLY A 330 -6.54 2.57 -17.65
N TYR A 331 -5.55 2.35 -16.80
CA TYR A 331 -5.03 1.01 -16.52
C TYR A 331 -6.08 0.12 -15.87
N ILE A 332 -6.82 0.62 -14.88
CA ILE A 332 -7.90 -0.12 -14.22
C ILE A 332 -9.00 -0.48 -15.22
N ALA A 333 -9.43 0.47 -16.06
CA ALA A 333 -10.46 0.24 -17.05
C ALA A 333 -10.03 -0.80 -18.11
N LEU A 334 -8.86 -0.61 -18.73
CA LEU A 334 -8.37 -1.51 -19.78
C LEU A 334 -7.97 -2.88 -19.22
N GLY A 335 -7.32 -2.91 -18.06
CA GLY A 335 -6.94 -4.14 -17.38
C GLY A 335 -8.15 -4.94 -16.93
N GLY A 336 -9.15 -4.28 -16.35
CA GLY A 336 -10.39 -4.92 -15.89
C GLY A 336 -11.16 -5.53 -17.06
N LEU A 337 -11.26 -4.81 -18.17
CA LEU A 337 -11.83 -5.33 -19.42
C LEU A 337 -11.03 -6.52 -19.96
N ALA A 338 -9.70 -6.44 -20.00
CA ALA A 338 -8.86 -7.52 -20.50
C ALA A 338 -9.02 -8.81 -19.66
N ILE A 339 -9.03 -8.71 -18.33
CA ILE A 339 -9.27 -9.86 -17.45
C ILE A 339 -10.69 -10.40 -17.64
N SER A 340 -11.70 -9.54 -17.74
CA SER A 340 -13.08 -9.96 -17.98
C SER A 340 -13.24 -10.74 -19.30
N LEU A 341 -12.50 -10.35 -20.34
CA LEU A 341 -12.50 -11.07 -21.62
C LEU A 341 -11.78 -12.42 -21.55
N MET A 342 -10.71 -12.52 -20.75
CA MET A 342 -9.89 -13.72 -20.60
C MET A 342 -10.46 -14.73 -19.60
N ALA A 343 -11.32 -14.28 -18.67
CA ALA A 343 -11.96 -15.08 -17.64
C ALA A 343 -13.46 -14.76 -17.56
N PRO A 344 -14.26 -15.20 -18.56
CA PRO A 344 -15.68 -14.85 -18.68
C PRO A 344 -16.56 -15.40 -17.54
N GLU A 345 -16.06 -16.39 -16.79
CA GLU A 345 -16.71 -16.95 -15.60
C GLU A 345 -16.73 -15.97 -14.41
N LEU A 346 -15.83 -14.97 -14.40
CA LEU A 346 -15.73 -13.99 -13.32
C LEU A 346 -16.78 -12.89 -13.47
N GLN A 347 -17.32 -12.44 -12.34
CA GLN A 347 -18.11 -11.22 -12.34
C GLN A 347 -17.21 -10.03 -12.68
N ILE A 348 -17.80 -9.01 -13.32
CA ILE A 348 -17.07 -7.79 -13.69
C ILE A 348 -16.43 -7.15 -12.45
N ALA A 349 -17.15 -7.09 -11.33
CA ALA A 349 -16.61 -6.52 -10.09
C ALA A 349 -15.37 -7.27 -9.59
N ASP A 350 -15.35 -8.60 -9.74
CA ASP A 350 -14.25 -9.46 -9.33
C ASP A 350 -13.03 -9.25 -10.22
N ALA A 351 -13.22 -9.24 -11.54
CA ALA A 351 -12.15 -8.97 -12.50
C ALA A 351 -11.49 -7.60 -12.26
N TYR A 352 -12.29 -6.56 -12.01
CA TYR A 352 -11.76 -5.25 -11.67
C TYR A 352 -11.03 -5.28 -10.32
N SER A 353 -11.57 -5.96 -9.29
CA SER A 353 -10.93 -6.03 -7.96
C SER A 353 -9.51 -6.59 -8.02
N ILE A 354 -9.23 -7.55 -8.91
CA ILE A 354 -7.88 -8.11 -9.12
C ILE A 354 -6.93 -7.04 -9.67
N VAL A 355 -7.41 -6.20 -10.61
CA VAL A 355 -6.61 -5.11 -11.20
C VAL A 355 -6.40 -3.99 -10.21
N PHE A 356 -7.43 -3.60 -9.46
CA PHE A 356 -7.33 -2.63 -8.35
C PHE A 356 -6.28 -3.08 -7.34
N SER A 357 -6.29 -4.35 -6.96
CA SER A 357 -5.32 -4.91 -6.03
C SER A 357 -3.89 -4.84 -6.59
N ALA A 358 -3.70 -5.22 -7.85
CA ALA A 358 -2.37 -5.23 -8.47
C ALA A 358 -1.78 -3.82 -8.62
N ILE A 359 -2.51 -2.86 -9.19
CA ILE A 359 -2.01 -1.48 -9.32
C ILE A 359 -1.95 -0.75 -7.97
N GLY A 360 -2.90 -1.06 -7.07
CA GLY A 360 -2.93 -0.62 -5.68
C GLY A 360 -1.73 -1.07 -4.86
N VAL A 361 -1.11 -2.19 -5.28
CA VAL A 361 -0.10 -2.90 -4.49
C VAL A 361 -0.70 -3.27 -3.14
N TYR A 362 -1.95 -3.76 -3.16
CA TYR A 362 -2.71 -4.09 -1.95
C TYR A 362 -2.66 -5.58 -1.61
N GLY A 363 -2.80 -6.46 -2.60
CA GLY A 363 -2.58 -7.90 -2.44
C GLY A 363 -3.85 -8.72 -2.60
N PRO A 364 -4.74 -8.74 -1.60
CA PRO A 364 -6.02 -9.43 -1.70
C PRO A 364 -6.96 -8.82 -2.74
N SER A 365 -7.87 -9.64 -3.25
CA SER A 365 -8.95 -9.24 -4.14
C SER A 365 -10.25 -9.87 -3.64
N PHE A 366 -11.40 -9.54 -4.24
CA PHE A 366 -12.66 -10.16 -3.82
C PHE A 366 -12.72 -11.66 -4.12
N VAL A 367 -11.86 -12.13 -5.01
CA VAL A 367 -11.73 -13.55 -5.33
C VAL A 367 -10.64 -14.22 -4.49
N PRO A 368 -10.84 -15.50 -4.11
CA PRO A 368 -9.81 -16.30 -3.48
C PRO A 368 -8.57 -16.49 -4.35
N VAL A 369 -7.43 -16.72 -3.71
CA VAL A 369 -6.13 -16.95 -4.37
C VAL A 369 -6.17 -18.03 -5.48
N PRO A 370 -6.83 -19.20 -5.31
CA PRO A 370 -6.89 -20.20 -6.38
C PRO A 370 -7.51 -19.70 -7.69
N VAL A 371 -8.45 -18.77 -7.62
CA VAL A 371 -9.08 -18.15 -8.79
C VAL A 371 -8.09 -17.25 -9.54
N VAL A 372 -7.26 -16.52 -8.80
CA VAL A 372 -6.19 -15.69 -9.37
C VAL A 372 -5.09 -16.56 -10.01
N ILE A 373 -4.75 -17.70 -9.39
CA ILE A 373 -3.79 -18.67 -9.93
C ILE A 373 -4.30 -19.28 -11.24
N ALA A 374 -5.60 -19.52 -11.36
CA ALA A 374 -6.21 -20.09 -12.57
C ALA A 374 -6.21 -19.13 -13.77
N LEU A 375 -5.86 -17.84 -13.59
CA LEU A 375 -5.83 -16.88 -14.68
C LEU A 375 -4.78 -17.26 -15.75
N PRO A 376 -5.08 -16.98 -17.04
CA PRO A 376 -4.13 -17.19 -18.13
C PRO A 376 -2.82 -16.42 -17.92
N GLY A 377 -1.71 -16.93 -18.49
CA GLY A 377 -0.39 -16.29 -18.35
C GLY A 377 -0.34 -14.83 -18.81
N VAL A 378 -1.15 -14.46 -19.81
CA VAL A 378 -1.27 -13.07 -20.27
C VAL A 378 -1.91 -12.17 -19.20
N ALA A 379 -2.96 -12.64 -18.52
CA ALA A 379 -3.58 -11.91 -17.42
C ALA A 379 -2.60 -11.75 -16.25
N LYS A 380 -1.83 -12.79 -15.91
CA LYS A 380 -0.75 -12.70 -14.91
C LYS A 380 0.30 -11.67 -15.30
N ALA A 381 0.67 -11.58 -16.57
CA ALA A 381 1.62 -10.58 -17.06
C ALA A 381 1.08 -9.14 -16.95
N ILE A 382 -0.21 -8.92 -17.25
CA ILE A 382 -0.88 -7.63 -17.02
C ILE A 382 -0.72 -7.26 -15.54
N LEU A 383 -1.11 -8.14 -14.63
CA LEU A 383 -1.02 -7.89 -13.18
C LEU A 383 0.42 -7.63 -12.69
N ILE A 384 1.42 -8.32 -13.23
CA ILE A 384 2.85 -8.05 -12.96
C ILE A 384 3.21 -6.60 -13.32
N VAL A 385 2.80 -6.14 -14.50
CA VAL A 385 3.02 -4.75 -14.93
C VAL A 385 2.28 -3.78 -14.02
N GLY A 386 1.06 -4.10 -13.61
CA GLY A 386 0.28 -3.32 -12.66
C GLY A 386 0.99 -3.13 -11.32
N MET A 387 1.51 -4.20 -10.73
CA MET A 387 2.26 -4.15 -9.47
C MET A 387 3.53 -3.29 -9.57
N LEU A 388 4.26 -3.42 -10.68
CA LEU A 388 5.43 -2.59 -10.94
C LEU A 388 5.07 -1.11 -11.13
N ALA A 389 4.02 -0.83 -11.90
CA ALA A 389 3.53 0.53 -12.16
C ALA A 389 2.97 1.20 -10.89
N GLY A 390 2.30 0.42 -10.04
CA GLY A 390 1.82 0.86 -8.74
C GLY A 390 2.95 1.23 -7.78
N ARG A 391 4.01 0.41 -7.74
CA ARG A 391 5.14 0.59 -6.83
C ARG A 391 6.14 1.66 -7.28
N LEU A 392 6.57 1.60 -8.53
CA LEU A 392 7.58 2.51 -9.10
C LEU A 392 6.97 3.84 -9.54
N GLU A 393 5.66 4.00 -9.38
CA GLU A 393 4.83 5.00 -10.00
C GLU A 393 4.82 4.91 -11.54
N ILE A 394 3.67 5.22 -12.15
CA ILE A 394 3.45 5.01 -13.58
C ILE A 394 4.41 5.86 -14.43
N LEU A 395 4.76 7.07 -13.96
CA LEU A 395 5.61 8.00 -14.71
C LEU A 395 7.05 7.49 -14.91
N PRO A 396 7.81 7.09 -13.86
CA PRO A 396 9.12 6.47 -14.04
C PRO A 396 9.10 5.24 -14.95
N LEU A 397 8.05 4.42 -14.86
CA LEU A 397 7.90 3.26 -15.73
C LEU A 397 7.73 3.67 -17.21
N LEU A 398 6.93 4.69 -17.50
CA LEU A 398 6.76 5.21 -18.86
C LEU A 398 8.05 5.83 -19.42
N VAL A 399 8.85 6.49 -18.58
CA VAL A 399 10.14 7.05 -18.99
C VAL A 399 11.11 5.95 -19.43
N PHE A 400 11.08 4.78 -18.78
CA PHE A 400 11.91 3.64 -19.18
C PHE A 400 11.64 3.20 -20.63
N PHE A 401 10.40 3.30 -21.10
CA PHE A 401 10.02 2.99 -22.47
C PHE A 401 10.26 4.15 -23.46
N ASN A 402 10.62 5.34 -22.99
CA ASN A 402 10.96 6.46 -23.85
C ASN A 402 12.43 6.42 -24.26
N LEU A 403 12.71 5.97 -25.49
CA LEU A 403 14.06 5.88 -26.06
C LEU A 403 14.81 7.22 -26.08
N GLU A 404 14.13 8.36 -26.14
CA GLU A 404 14.78 9.67 -26.08
C GLU A 404 15.33 9.99 -24.69
N ALA A 405 14.73 9.45 -23.64
CA ALA A 405 15.19 9.64 -22.27
C ALA A 405 16.55 8.97 -22.01
N TRP A 406 16.91 7.94 -22.80
CA TRP A 406 18.20 7.23 -22.71
C TRP A 406 19.33 7.89 -23.49
N ARG A 407 19.01 8.83 -24.38
CA ARG A 407 19.99 9.53 -25.22
C ARG A 407 20.60 10.76 -24.56
N ARG A 408 20.07 11.18 -23.41
CA ARG A 408 20.53 12.30 -22.59
C ARG A 408 20.99 11.78 -21.24
#